data_AF-A0A224VKX7-F1
#
_entry.id   AF-A0A224VKX7-F1
#
_cell.length_a   1.000
_cell.length_b   1.000
_cell.length_c   1.000
_cell.angle_alpha   90.00
_cell.angle_beta   90.00
_cell.angle_gamma   90.00
#
_symmetry.space_group_name_H-M   'P 1'
#
loop_
_entity.id
_entity.type
_entity.pdbx_description
1 polymer ?
#
loop_
_entity_poly.entity_id
_entity_poly.type
_entity_poly.pdbx_seq_one_letter_code
_entity_poly.pdbx_strand_id
1 'polypeptide(L)'
;MLENLRLRRSTYLIFIAWGATAFFLASVIFKFQPLTVNVSINDGRLFQVLLRGILLLAAYVIVTILPTRIAIVIPSFFYFDLLGSYLWQFLMVALNGNWRGIAMELLFVISYIVLIYCTTMTAFQIIDLVQKNRSVYYFSKWFKSTKRVLAAHWLSLLVVVGVYVVLWSMFDLI
;
A
#
# COMPACT_ATOMS: atom_id res chain seq x y z
N MET A 1 7.29 -2.85 -21.00
CA MET A 1 7.72 -1.74 -20.12
C MET A 1 8.10 -2.16 -18.69
N LEU A 2 7.76 -3.39 -18.24
CA LEU A 2 8.18 -3.97 -16.93
C LEU A 2 9.26 -5.07 -17.04
N GLU A 3 9.72 -5.41 -18.26
CA GLU A 3 10.58 -6.59 -18.51
C GLU A 3 11.98 -6.52 -17.91
N ASN A 4 12.45 -5.37 -17.42
CA ASN A 4 13.83 -5.19 -16.98
C ASN A 4 14.07 -5.22 -15.47
N LEU A 5 13.02 -5.38 -14.66
CA LEU A 5 13.15 -5.56 -13.22
C LEU A 5 13.20 -7.05 -12.87
N ARG A 6 14.27 -7.74 -13.28
CA ARG A 6 14.63 -9.04 -12.69
C ARG A 6 14.97 -8.83 -11.21
N LEU A 7 13.95 -8.95 -10.35
CA LEU A 7 14.13 -9.05 -8.90
C LEU A 7 14.91 -10.34 -8.60
N ARG A 8 15.83 -10.28 -7.63
CA ARG A 8 16.59 -11.48 -7.24
C ARG A 8 15.64 -12.48 -6.58
N ARG A 9 15.87 -13.79 -6.75
CA ARG A 9 15.09 -14.84 -6.07
C ARG A 9 14.99 -14.61 -4.55
N SER A 10 16.03 -14.06 -3.93
CA SER A 10 16.04 -13.67 -2.53
C SER A 10 14.97 -12.64 -2.18
N THR A 11 14.65 -11.71 -3.08
CA THR A 11 13.62 -10.69 -2.86
C THR A 11 12.22 -11.29 -2.78
N TYR A 12 11.92 -12.29 -3.60
CA TYR A 12 10.66 -13.03 -3.53
C TYR A 12 10.53 -13.84 -2.23
N LEU A 13 11.61 -14.47 -1.77
CA LEU A 13 11.63 -15.20 -0.50
C LEU A 13 11.35 -14.28 0.68
N ILE A 14 11.91 -13.06 0.68
CA ILE A 14 11.64 -12.09 1.75
C ILE A 14 10.18 -11.63 1.68
N PHE A 15 9.59 -11.43 0.50
CA PHE A 15 8.15 -11.14 0.37
C PHE A 15 7.25 -12.23 0.94
N ILE A 16 7.56 -13.50 0.66
CA ILE A 16 6.78 -14.63 1.18
C ILE A 16 6.93 -14.72 2.71
N ALA A 17 8.17 -14.65 3.23
CA ALA A 17 8.42 -14.70 4.66
C ALA A 17 7.73 -13.54 5.39
N TRP A 18 7.80 -12.33 4.83
CA TRP A 18 7.18 -11.15 5.42
C TRP A 18 5.65 -11.24 5.42
N GLY A 19 5.05 -11.65 4.30
CA GLY A 19 3.61 -11.87 4.19
C GLY A 19 3.10 -12.94 5.18
N ALA A 20 3.90 -13.96 5.47
CA ALA A 20 3.57 -14.94 6.51
C ALA A 20 3.58 -14.30 7.92
N THR A 21 4.58 -13.49 8.25
CA THR A 21 4.60 -12.73 9.53
C THR A 21 3.42 -11.80 9.68
N ALA A 22 3.07 -11.07 8.61
CA ALA A 22 1.93 -10.17 8.56
C ALA A 22 0.62 -10.89 8.89
N PHE A 23 0.42 -12.04 8.23
CA PHE A 23 -0.74 -12.88 8.43
C PHE A 23 -0.81 -13.44 9.85
N PHE A 24 0.32 -13.87 10.42
CA PHE A 24 0.40 -14.33 11.82
C PHE A 24 0.13 -13.20 12.82
N LEU A 25 0.65 -12.00 12.58
CA LEU A 25 0.36 -10.84 13.43
C LEU A 25 -1.13 -10.46 13.36
N ALA A 26 -1.70 -10.46 12.15
CA ALA A 26 -3.13 -10.21 11.96
C ALA A 26 -4.00 -11.25 12.67
N SER A 27 -3.63 -12.53 12.62
CA SER A 27 -4.39 -13.60 13.30
C SER A 27 -4.29 -13.55 14.83
N VAL A 28 -3.23 -12.95 15.37
CA VAL A 28 -3.10 -12.69 16.82
C VAL A 28 -3.91 -11.46 17.24
N ILE A 29 -3.92 -10.40 16.43
CA ILE A 29 -4.64 -9.15 16.74
C ILE A 29 -6.15 -9.35 16.57
N PHE A 30 -6.57 -9.93 15.45
CA PHE A 30 -7.96 -10.21 15.15
C PHE A 30 -8.26 -11.66 15.52
N LYS A 31 -8.88 -11.86 16.68
CA LYS A 31 -9.39 -13.17 17.11
C LYS A 31 -10.29 -13.75 16.03
N PHE A 32 -10.31 -15.07 15.93
CA PHE A 32 -11.16 -15.83 15.01
C PHE A 32 -12.64 -15.71 15.41
N GLN A 33 -13.24 -14.56 15.13
CA GLN A 33 -14.62 -14.22 15.49
C GLN A 33 -15.27 -13.49 14.32
N PRO A 34 -16.57 -13.75 14.05
CA PRO A 34 -17.28 -13.06 12.98
C PRO A 34 -17.36 -11.56 13.30
N LEU A 35 -16.94 -10.72 12.35
CA LEU A 35 -16.96 -9.27 12.48
C LEU A 35 -18.19 -8.68 11.80
N THR A 36 -18.86 -7.73 12.46
CA THR A 36 -19.94 -6.94 11.87
C THR A 36 -19.38 -5.64 11.29
N VAL A 37 -19.67 -5.39 10.01
CA VAL A 37 -19.37 -4.10 9.38
C VAL A 37 -20.57 -3.20 9.55
N ASN A 38 -20.42 -2.12 10.33
CA ASN A 38 -21.38 -1.03 10.37
C ASN A 38 -20.86 0.16 9.56
N VAL A 39 -21.76 0.78 8.80
CA VAL A 39 -21.45 1.99 8.04
C VAL A 39 -21.74 3.20 8.94
N SER A 40 -20.69 3.79 9.49
CA SER A 40 -20.78 5.08 10.19
C SER A 40 -19.67 5.99 9.69
N ILE A 41 -20.02 7.25 9.38
CA ILE A 41 -19.04 8.24 8.92
C ILE A 41 -18.43 8.87 10.17
N ASN A 42 -17.16 8.59 10.43
CA ASN A 42 -16.43 9.18 11.55
C ASN A 42 -15.34 10.13 11.06
N ASP A 43 -15.56 11.43 11.23
CA ASP A 43 -14.64 12.48 10.78
C ASP A 43 -13.25 12.39 11.46
N GLY A 44 -13.20 11.88 12.69
CA GLY A 44 -11.94 11.64 13.40
C GLY A 44 -11.09 10.55 12.75
N ARG A 45 -11.72 9.58 12.07
CA ARG A 45 -11.01 8.53 11.33
C ARG A 45 -10.45 9.03 10.01
N LEU A 46 -11.13 9.96 9.32
CA LEU A 46 -10.61 10.57 8.09
C LEU A 46 -9.22 11.16 8.32
N PHE A 47 -9.04 11.93 9.40
CA PHE A 47 -7.75 12.54 9.73
C PHE A 47 -6.66 11.50 10.07
N GLN A 48 -6.99 10.47 10.86
CA GLN A 48 -6.05 9.40 11.18
C GLN A 48 -5.58 8.63 9.93
N VAL A 49 -6.48 8.39 8.98
CA VAL A 49 -6.17 7.70 7.73
C VAL A 49 -5.31 8.56 6.82
N LEU A 50 -5.65 9.84 6.69
CA LEU A 50 -4.85 10.78 5.93
C LEU A 50 -3.42 10.84 6.48
N LEU A 51 -3.30 10.91 7.81
CA LEU A 51 -2.01 10.97 8.50
C LEU A 51 -1.20 9.68 8.32
N ARG A 52 -1.84 8.50 8.42
CA ARG A 52 -1.19 7.21 8.09
C ARG A 52 -0.76 7.14 6.63
N GLY A 53 -1.59 7.60 5.71
CA GLY A 53 -1.28 7.66 4.28
C GLY A 53 -0.08 8.56 3.98
N ILE A 54 -0.02 9.74 4.62
CA ILE A 54 1.10 10.67 4.50
C ILE A 54 2.38 10.07 5.11
N LEU A 55 2.30 9.43 6.28
CA LEU A 55 3.44 8.76 6.91
C LEU A 55 4.00 7.63 6.04
N LEU A 56 3.12 6.81 5.45
CA LEU A 56 3.52 5.74 4.53
C LEU A 56 4.15 6.31 3.26
N LEU A 57 3.58 7.37 2.69
CA LEU A 57 4.16 8.07 1.54
C LEU A 57 5.53 8.68 1.88
N ALA A 58 5.68 9.27 3.07
CA ALA A 58 6.94 9.83 3.53
C ALA A 58 8.02 8.74 3.71
N ALA A 59 7.67 7.62 4.34
CA ALA A 59 8.54 6.45 4.44
C ALA A 59 8.95 5.95 3.05
N TYR A 60 8.01 5.91 2.10
CA TYR A 60 8.27 5.57 0.72
C TYR A 60 9.32 6.50 0.08
N VAL A 61 9.11 7.81 0.19
CA VAL A 61 9.99 8.85 -0.35
C VAL A 61 11.39 8.72 0.26
N ILE A 62 11.50 8.60 1.59
CA ILE A 62 12.79 8.44 2.29
C ILE A 62 13.53 7.22 1.78
N VAL A 63 12.85 6.10 1.60
CA VAL A 63 13.51 4.88 1.15
C VAL A 63 13.95 4.98 -0.32
N THR A 64 13.22 5.67 -1.18
CA THR A 64 13.65 5.89 -2.58
C THR A 64 14.91 6.74 -2.73
N ILE A 65 15.35 7.44 -1.68
CA ILE A 65 16.64 8.13 -1.62
C ILE A 65 17.80 7.13 -1.67
N LEU A 66 17.60 5.88 -1.25
CA LEU A 66 18.63 4.86 -1.32
C LEU A 66 18.72 4.29 -2.75
N PRO A 67 19.88 4.37 -3.44
CA PRO A 67 20.10 3.87 -4.80
C PRO A 67 20.15 2.35 -4.91
N THR A 68 19.40 1.61 -4.08
CA THR A 68 19.47 0.16 -4.04
C THR A 68 18.15 -0.46 -4.49
N ARG A 69 18.22 -1.55 -5.26
CA ARG A 69 17.01 -2.32 -5.65
C ARG A 69 16.27 -2.90 -4.44
N ILE A 70 16.97 -3.06 -3.31
CA ILE A 70 16.41 -3.53 -2.03
C ILE A 70 15.53 -2.45 -1.38
N ALA A 71 15.85 -1.17 -1.58
CA ALA A 71 15.04 -0.06 -1.09
C ALA A 71 13.60 -0.09 -1.63
N ILE A 72 13.36 -0.63 -2.84
CA ILE A 72 12.01 -0.79 -3.39
C ILE A 72 11.13 -1.70 -2.53
N VAL A 73 11.77 -2.70 -1.93
CA VAL A 73 11.11 -3.79 -1.24
C VAL A 73 10.61 -3.31 0.14
N ILE A 74 11.32 -2.38 0.77
CA ILE A 74 11.07 -1.94 2.15
C ILE A 74 9.70 -1.27 2.33
N PRO A 75 9.30 -0.26 1.54
CA PRO A 75 7.98 0.34 1.68
C PRO A 75 6.88 -0.61 1.22
N SER A 76 7.16 -1.41 0.18
CA SER A 76 6.25 -2.43 -0.31
C SER A 76 5.89 -3.44 0.79
N PHE A 77 6.82 -3.79 1.68
CA PHE A 77 6.54 -4.66 2.83
C PHE A 77 5.44 -4.11 3.75
N PHE A 78 5.44 -2.82 4.05
CA PHE A 78 4.39 -2.22 4.89
C PHE A 78 3.02 -2.26 4.21
N TYR A 79 2.98 -2.03 2.90
CA TYR A 79 1.75 -2.12 2.11
C TYR A 79 1.24 -3.57 2.02
N PHE A 80 2.12 -4.54 1.80
CA PHE A 80 1.75 -5.96 1.77
C PHE A 80 1.35 -6.51 3.14
N ASP A 81 1.95 -6.01 4.21
CA ASP A 81 1.60 -6.35 5.60
C ASP A 81 0.15 -5.96 5.92
N LEU A 82 -0.20 -4.71 5.64
CA LEU A 82 -1.56 -4.21 5.75
C LEU A 82 -2.54 -4.98 4.86
N LEU A 83 -2.14 -5.36 3.65
CA LEU A 83 -2.99 -6.18 2.77
C LEU A 83 -3.30 -7.55 3.40
N GLY A 84 -2.31 -8.19 4.01
CA GLY A 84 -2.50 -9.44 4.75
C GLY A 84 -3.51 -9.28 5.89
N SER A 85 -3.43 -8.18 6.64
CA SER A 85 -4.38 -7.87 7.69
C SER A 85 -5.80 -7.64 7.19
N TYR A 86 -5.96 -6.96 6.04
CA TYR A 86 -7.28 -6.71 5.43
C TYR A 86 -7.88 -7.98 4.81
N LEU A 87 -7.05 -8.87 4.26
CA LEU A 87 -7.51 -10.19 3.79
C LEU A 87 -8.01 -11.06 4.95
N TRP A 88 -7.32 -11.01 6.10
CA TRP A 88 -7.77 -11.69 7.31
C TRP A 88 -9.07 -11.10 7.86
N GLN A 89 -9.17 -9.77 7.92
CA GLN A 89 -10.40 -9.07 8.29
C GLN A 89 -11.56 -9.44 7.36
N PHE A 90 -11.33 -9.47 6.05
CA PHE A 90 -12.32 -9.91 5.07
C PHE A 90 -12.80 -11.34 5.33
N LEU A 91 -11.91 -12.27 5.69
CA LEU A 91 -12.30 -13.63 6.09
C LEU A 91 -13.25 -13.61 7.30
N MET A 92 -12.95 -12.80 8.32
CA MET A 92 -13.81 -12.67 9.51
C MET A 92 -15.17 -12.03 9.20
N VAL A 93 -15.23 -11.06 8.29
CA VAL A 93 -16.50 -10.48 7.82
C VAL A 93 -17.30 -11.50 6.99
N ALA A 94 -16.62 -12.30 6.16
CA ALA A 94 -17.25 -13.36 5.37
C ALA A 94 -17.90 -14.43 6.25
N LEU A 95 -17.27 -14.79 7.37
CA LEU A 95 -17.80 -15.77 8.34
C LEU A 95 -19.09 -15.31 9.02
N ASN A 96 -19.36 -14.00 9.06
CA ASN A 96 -20.59 -13.44 9.64
C ASN A 96 -21.81 -13.60 8.71
N GLY A 97 -21.61 -13.87 7.41
CA GLY A 97 -22.70 -14.14 6.46
C GLY A 97 -23.53 -12.91 6.02
N ASN A 98 -23.19 -11.70 6.47
CA ASN A 98 -23.86 -10.48 6.03
C ASN A 98 -23.34 -10.03 4.66
N TRP A 99 -24.12 -10.29 3.60
CA TRP A 99 -23.77 -9.95 2.21
C TRP A 99 -23.40 -8.48 1.99
N ARG A 100 -24.05 -7.53 2.70
CA ARG A 100 -23.75 -6.10 2.58
C ARG A 100 -22.36 -5.77 3.12
N GLY A 101 -21.99 -6.34 4.27
CA GLY A 101 -20.67 -6.18 4.86
C GLY A 101 -19.58 -6.79 3.98
N ILE A 102 -19.83 -7.99 3.44
CA ILE A 102 -18.91 -8.69 2.53
C ILE A 102 -18.64 -7.88 1.27
N ALA A 103 -19.68 -7.34 0.62
CA ALA A 103 -19.53 -6.55 -0.60
C ALA A 103 -18.72 -5.26 -0.37
N MET A 104 -18.97 -4.59 0.76
CA MET A 104 -18.23 -3.37 1.13
C MET A 104 -16.77 -3.68 1.44
N GLU A 105 -16.50 -4.70 2.25
CA GLU A 105 -15.14 -5.10 2.61
C GLU A 105 -14.34 -5.57 1.38
N LEU A 106 -14.99 -6.25 0.43
CA LEU A 106 -14.39 -6.61 -0.85
C LEU A 106 -13.98 -5.37 -1.65
N LEU A 107 -14.87 -4.36 -1.76
CA LEU A 107 -14.56 -3.10 -2.43
C LEU A 107 -13.39 -2.37 -1.78
N PHE A 108 -13.30 -2.43 -0.45
CA PHE A 108 -12.19 -1.87 0.31
C PHE A 108 -10.87 -2.58 -0.01
N VAL A 109 -10.84 -3.91 0.06
CA VAL A 109 -9.65 -4.72 -0.26
C VAL A 109 -9.21 -4.48 -1.70
N ILE A 110 -10.13 -4.45 -2.66
CA ILE A 110 -9.83 -4.15 -4.08
C ILE A 110 -9.21 -2.76 -4.21
N SER A 111 -9.82 -1.75 -3.58
CA SER A 111 -9.31 -0.37 -3.62
C SER A 111 -7.92 -0.26 -3.03
N TYR A 112 -7.64 -1.00 -1.95
CA TYR A 112 -6.31 -1.09 -1.37
C TYR A 112 -5.31 -1.77 -2.29
N ILE A 113 -5.67 -2.87 -2.96
CA ILE A 113 -4.80 -3.52 -3.96
C ILE A 113 -4.43 -2.55 -5.09
N VAL A 114 -5.40 -1.76 -5.58
CA VAL A 114 -5.16 -0.73 -6.61
C VAL A 114 -4.23 0.36 -6.09
N LEU A 115 -4.37 0.80 -4.83
CA LEU A 115 -3.46 1.75 -4.18
C LEU A 115 -2.02 1.22 -4.14
N ILE A 116 -1.84 -0.02 -3.70
CA ILE A 116 -0.52 -0.67 -3.68
C ILE A 116 0.06 -0.73 -5.10
N TYR A 117 -0.73 -1.12 -6.08
CA TYR A 117 -0.27 -1.20 -7.47
C TYR A 117 0.21 0.18 -7.99
N CYS A 118 -0.60 1.23 -7.82
CA CYS A 118 -0.26 2.57 -8.28
C CYS A 118 1.00 3.13 -7.59
N THR A 119 1.11 2.96 -6.27
CA THR A 119 2.28 3.43 -5.49
C THR A 119 3.54 2.68 -5.89
N THR A 120 3.46 1.36 -6.03
CA THR A 120 4.59 0.51 -6.45
C THR A 120 5.04 0.84 -7.88
N MET A 121 4.10 1.04 -8.80
CA MET A 121 4.41 1.39 -10.20
C MET A 121 5.10 2.76 -10.30
N THR A 122 4.57 3.76 -9.60
CA THR A 122 5.15 5.12 -9.53
C THR A 122 6.61 5.06 -9.07
N ALA A 123 6.88 4.25 -8.06
CA ALA A 123 8.21 4.08 -7.54
C ALA A 123 9.18 3.37 -8.48
N PHE A 124 8.72 2.32 -9.15
CA PHE A 124 9.54 1.62 -10.14
C PHE A 124 9.97 2.58 -11.25
N GLN A 125 9.07 3.44 -11.72
CA GLN A 125 9.40 4.46 -12.71
C GLN A 125 10.39 5.50 -12.19
N ILE A 126 10.24 5.96 -10.94
CA ILE A 126 11.22 6.88 -10.32
C ILE A 126 12.60 6.22 -10.33
N ILE A 127 12.70 4.96 -9.92
CA ILE A 127 13.98 4.28 -9.79
C ILE A 127 14.60 3.96 -11.14
N ASP A 128 13.81 3.57 -12.15
CA ASP A 128 14.31 3.35 -13.50
C ASP A 128 14.91 4.64 -14.09
N LEU A 129 14.21 5.77 -13.96
CA LEU A 129 14.72 7.09 -14.36
C LEU A 129 15.96 7.50 -13.54
N VAL A 130 15.96 7.17 -12.25
CA VAL A 130 17.08 7.39 -11.32
C VAL A 130 18.24 6.41 -11.54
N GLN A 131 18.10 5.35 -12.34
CA GLN A 131 19.22 4.51 -12.76
C GLN A 131 19.75 4.95 -14.14
N LYS A 132 18.86 5.24 -15.09
CA LYS A 132 19.21 5.51 -16.50
C LYS A 132 20.05 6.78 -16.75
N ASN A 133 19.93 7.83 -15.94
CA ASN A 133 20.59 9.12 -16.19
C ASN A 133 22.07 9.16 -15.70
N ARG A 134 23.08 9.39 -16.54
CA ARG A 134 24.52 9.38 -16.15
C ARG A 134 25.00 10.65 -15.41
N SER A 135 24.27 11.10 -14.38
CA SER A 135 24.65 12.26 -13.54
C SER A 135 25.44 11.82 -12.31
N VAL A 136 26.46 12.60 -11.94
CA VAL A 136 27.29 12.43 -10.71
C VAL A 136 26.48 12.71 -9.44
N TYR A 137 25.46 13.58 -9.51
CA TYR A 137 24.66 13.99 -8.35
C TYR A 137 23.36 13.18 -8.22
N TYR A 138 23.39 12.16 -7.37
CA TYR A 138 22.25 11.25 -7.16
C TYR A 138 21.00 11.97 -6.63
N PHE A 139 21.12 12.82 -5.59
CA PHE A 139 19.97 13.51 -5.00
C PHE A 139 19.26 14.46 -5.98
N SER A 140 20.02 15.23 -6.76
CA SER A 140 19.46 16.12 -7.79
C SER A 140 18.71 15.33 -8.87
N LYS A 141 19.25 14.18 -9.26
CA LYS A 141 18.63 13.24 -10.20
C LYS A 141 17.35 12.63 -9.62
N TRP A 142 17.40 12.17 -8.38
CA TRP A 142 16.25 11.63 -7.65
C TRP A 142 15.13 12.65 -7.54
N PHE A 143 15.42 13.89 -7.15
CA PHE A 143 14.42 14.94 -7.00
C PHE A 143 13.76 15.28 -8.35
N LYS A 144 14.55 15.44 -9.42
CA LYS A 144 14.02 15.72 -10.77
C LYS A 144 13.16 14.57 -11.30
N SER A 145 13.59 13.33 -11.13
CA SER A 145 12.82 12.15 -11.55
C SER A 145 11.53 12.00 -10.75
N THR A 146 11.61 12.13 -9.42
CA THR A 146 10.45 12.07 -8.52
C THR A 146 9.42 13.12 -8.90
N LYS A 147 9.83 14.38 -9.06
CA LYS A 147 8.94 15.47 -9.50
C LYS A 147 8.25 15.16 -10.82
N ARG A 148 8.99 14.63 -11.80
CA ARG A 148 8.44 14.29 -13.13
C ARG A 148 7.42 13.16 -13.05
N VAL A 149 7.73 12.09 -12.34
CA VAL A 149 6.84 10.93 -12.22
C VAL A 149 5.61 11.27 -11.39
N LEU A 150 5.76 12.01 -10.28
CA LEU A 150 4.62 12.49 -9.51
C LEU A 150 3.73 13.38 -10.37
N ALA A 151 4.30 14.32 -11.13
CA ALA A 151 3.51 15.19 -12.02
C ALA A 151 2.80 14.42 -13.15
N ALA A 152 3.28 13.24 -13.53
CA ALA A 152 2.60 12.38 -14.51
C ALA A 152 1.46 11.56 -13.88
N HIS A 153 1.60 11.16 -12.61
CA HIS A 153 0.67 10.24 -11.93
C HIS A 153 -0.15 10.87 -10.79
N TRP A 154 -0.05 12.19 -10.58
CA TRP A 154 -0.66 12.87 -9.44
C TRP A 154 -2.18 12.68 -9.39
N LEU A 155 -2.86 12.75 -10.53
CA LEU A 155 -4.33 12.64 -10.58
C LEU A 155 -4.77 11.20 -10.25
N SER A 156 -4.10 10.20 -10.81
CA SER A 156 -4.36 8.79 -10.46
C SER A 156 -4.07 8.50 -8.98
N LEU A 157 -2.97 9.04 -8.43
CA LEU A 157 -2.64 8.85 -7.02
C LEU A 157 -3.65 9.53 -6.11
N LEU A 158 -4.08 10.75 -6.44
CA LEU A 158 -5.06 11.51 -5.66
C LEU A 158 -6.42 10.81 -5.65
N VAL A 159 -6.90 10.34 -6.80
CA VAL A 159 -8.17 9.60 -6.90
C VAL A 159 -8.11 8.31 -6.09
N VAL A 160 -7.06 7.50 -6.24
CA VAL A 160 -6.97 6.21 -5.55
C VAL A 160 -6.78 6.38 -4.04
N VAL A 161 -6.00 7.38 -3.60
CA VAL A 161 -5.89 7.75 -2.18
C VAL A 161 -7.22 8.26 -1.65
N GLY A 162 -7.94 9.10 -2.40
CA GLY A 162 -9.24 9.63 -2.02
C GLY A 162 -10.28 8.52 -1.84
N VAL A 163 -10.37 7.60 -2.79
CA VAL A 163 -11.27 6.42 -2.71
C VAL A 163 -10.92 5.56 -1.50
N TYR A 164 -9.63 5.28 -1.26
CA TYR A 164 -9.19 4.53 -0.08
C TYR A 164 -9.57 5.22 1.24
N VAL A 165 -9.35 6.53 1.35
CA VAL A 165 -9.65 7.32 2.55
C VAL A 165 -11.16 7.36 2.83
N VAL A 166 -11.96 7.60 1.79
CA VAL A 166 -13.42 7.63 1.90
C VAL A 166 -13.93 6.26 2.33
N LEU A 167 -13.51 5.19 1.65
CA LEU A 167 -13.91 3.84 2.01
C LEU A 167 -13.53 3.52 3.45
N TRP A 168 -12.28 3.75 3.87
CA TRP A 168 -11.86 3.51 5.26
C TRP A 168 -12.69 4.27 6.28
N SER A 169 -13.04 5.52 6.00
CA SER A 169 -13.83 6.34 6.91
C SER A 169 -15.26 5.87 7.10
N MET A 170 -15.77 5.06 6.17
CA MET A 170 -17.10 4.47 6.22
C MET A 170 -17.12 3.13 6.95
N PHE A 171 -15.96 2.53 7.27
CA PHE A 171 -15.89 1.27 8.02
C PHE A 171 -15.82 1.54 9.51
N ASP A 172 -16.80 1.01 10.25
CA ASP A 172 -16.67 0.72 11.67
C ASP A 172 -16.82 -0.78 11.91
N LEU A 173 -15.77 -1.38 12.46
CA LEU A 173 -15.73 -2.80 12.84
C LEU A 173 -16.18 -2.87 14.30
N ILE A 174 -17.29 -3.58 14.55
CA ILE A 174 -17.78 -3.94 15.88
C ILE A 174 -17.73 -5.47 16.00
#